data_AF-A0A1H4QDP2-F1
#
_entry.id   AF-A0A1H4QDP2-F1
#
_cell.length_a   1.000
_cell.length_b   1.000
_cell.length_c   1.000
_cell.angle_alpha   90.00
_cell.angle_beta   90.00
_cell.angle_gamma   90.00
#
_symmetry.space_group_name_H-M   'P 1'
#
loop_
_entity.id
_entity.type
_entity.pdbx_description
1 polymer ?
#
loop_
_entity_poly.entity_id
_entity_poly.type
_entity_poly.pdbx_seq_one_letter_code
_entity_poly.pdbx_strand_id
1 'polypeptide(L)'
;MNEQNNNFIHRKTFDVSSEKKHKEDLGLEIPKDYFAKSKKSILDQTVNESKGKVINLSRRVYLWSSVAVIALLLGFTFFNPFKGDILTPERDILIATVMVDDDEVDDLLDEFVNDELLTEEVFTE
;
A
#
# COMPACT_ATOMS: atom_id res chain seq x y z
N MET A 1 4.47 34.24 23.19
CA MET A 1 4.10 33.71 24.52
C MET A 1 3.88 32.22 24.37
N ASN A 2 4.58 31.41 25.14
CA ASN A 2 4.67 29.95 24.97
C ASN A 2 3.76 29.29 26.02
N GLU A 3 2.61 28.76 25.60
CA GLU A 3 1.71 28.03 26.48
C GLU A 3 2.31 26.64 26.77
N GLN A 4 3.08 26.56 27.86
CA GLN A 4 3.51 25.28 28.40
C GLN A 4 2.29 24.61 29.04
N ASN A 5 1.84 23.50 28.46
CA ASN A 5 0.78 22.69 29.05
C ASN A 5 1.23 22.17 30.42
N ASN A 6 0.40 22.37 31.44
CA ASN A 6 0.69 22.01 32.83
C ASN A 6 0.19 20.59 33.17
N ASN A 7 0.28 19.64 32.24
CA ASN A 7 -0.25 18.27 32.47
C ASN A 7 0.68 17.35 33.30
N PHE A 8 1.74 17.90 33.92
CA PHE A 8 2.67 17.11 34.74
C PHE A 8 2.35 17.10 36.25
N ILE A 9 1.38 17.90 36.72
CA ILE A 9 1.23 18.20 38.16
C ILE A 9 0.44 17.12 38.94
N HIS A 10 -0.15 16.10 38.29
CA HIS A 10 -0.95 15.09 38.99
C HIS A 10 -0.46 13.64 38.90
N ARG A 11 0.83 13.43 38.65
CA ARG A 11 1.42 12.09 38.89
C ARG A 11 1.83 12.00 40.35
N LYS A 12 0.99 11.40 41.20
CA LYS A 12 1.49 10.67 42.37
C LYS A 12 2.47 9.65 41.80
N THR A 13 3.76 9.95 41.88
CA THR A 13 4.80 9.11 41.29
C THR A 13 4.80 7.77 42.02
N PHE A 14 5.13 6.70 41.30
CA PHE A 14 5.20 5.34 41.85
C PHE A 14 6.04 5.33 43.15
N ASP A 15 7.12 6.12 43.16
CA ASP A 15 8.01 6.33 44.30
C ASP A 15 7.29 6.78 45.58
N VAL A 16 6.44 7.81 45.51
CA VAL A 16 5.74 8.36 46.69
C VAL A 16 4.72 7.37 47.24
N SER A 17 4.06 6.60 46.36
CA SER A 17 3.11 5.57 46.78
C SER A 17 3.78 4.34 47.38
N SER A 18 4.95 3.95 46.88
CA SER A 18 5.67 2.77 47.37
C SER A 18 6.34 3.06 48.71
N GLU A 19 6.98 4.21 48.88
CA GLU A 19 7.59 4.61 50.16
C GLU A 19 6.55 4.62 51.30
N LYS A 20 5.38 5.23 51.05
CA LYS A 20 4.29 5.28 52.02
C LYS A 20 3.79 3.87 52.39
N LYS A 21 3.57 3.00 51.40
CA LYS A 21 3.13 1.62 51.62
C LYS A 21 4.16 0.79 52.38
N HIS A 22 5.44 0.86 52.01
CA HIS A 22 6.49 0.10 52.69
C HIS A 22 6.69 0.56 54.14
N LYS A 23 6.50 1.85 54.41
CA LYS A 23 6.54 2.40 55.77
C LYS A 23 5.34 1.96 56.61
N GLU A 24 4.13 2.01 56.04
CA GLU A 24 2.88 1.63 56.73
C GLU A 24 2.79 0.10 56.98
N ASP A 25 3.17 -0.72 56.01
CA ASP A 25 2.99 -2.18 56.08
C ASP A 25 4.15 -2.89 56.80
N LEU A 26 5.39 -2.37 56.67
CA LEU A 26 6.61 -3.05 57.16
C LEU A 26 7.35 -2.27 58.25
N GLY A 27 6.95 -1.02 58.52
CA GLY A 27 7.67 -0.14 59.46
C GLY A 27 9.08 0.25 58.98
N LEU A 28 9.39 0.01 57.70
CA LEU A 28 10.71 0.25 57.12
C LEU A 28 10.75 1.61 56.45
N GLU A 29 11.71 2.45 56.85
CA GLU A 29 11.97 3.74 56.23
C GLU A 29 13.14 3.64 55.25
N ILE A 30 12.94 4.16 54.03
CA ILE A 30 13.98 4.17 53.01
C ILE A 30 15.03 5.22 53.42
N PRO A 31 16.32 4.85 53.51
CA PRO A 31 17.37 5.81 53.82
C PRO A 31 17.44 6.95 52.80
N LYS A 32 17.80 8.14 53.28
CA LYS A 32 18.00 9.31 52.40
C LYS A 32 19.01 8.96 51.30
N ASP A 33 18.67 9.34 50.07
CA ASP A 33 19.48 9.18 48.86
C ASP A 33 19.77 7.73 48.39
N TYR A 34 19.10 6.71 48.96
CA TYR A 34 19.31 5.30 48.58
C TYR A 34 19.21 5.04 47.06
N PHE A 35 18.22 5.65 46.39
CA PHE A 35 18.00 5.50 44.95
C PHE A 35 18.66 6.59 44.09
N ALA A 36 19.35 7.57 44.69
CA ALA A 36 19.86 8.75 43.97
C ALA A 36 20.85 8.34 42.86
N LYS A 37 21.77 7.42 43.17
CA LYS A 37 22.77 6.92 42.21
C LYS A 37 22.13 6.17 41.04
N SER A 38 21.19 5.26 41.32
CA SER A 38 20.53 4.45 40.29
C SER A 38 19.70 5.32 39.35
N LYS A 39 18.93 6.26 39.91
CA LYS A 39 18.13 7.23 39.13
C LYS A 39 19.02 8.08 38.23
N LYS A 40 20.12 8.60 38.76
CA LYS A 40 21.10 9.37 38.00
C LYS A 40 21.73 8.52 36.88
N SER A 41 22.11 7.27 37.18
CA SER A 41 22.68 6.35 36.18
C SER A 41 21.74 6.06 35.02
N ILE A 42 20.46 5.82 35.30
CA ILE A 42 19.45 5.54 34.26
C ILE A 42 19.20 6.80 33.42
N LEU A 43 19.13 7.97 34.07
CA LEU A 43 18.94 9.24 33.37
C LEU A 43 20.15 9.56 32.48
N ASP A 44 21.36 9.43 33.00
CA ASP A 44 22.59 9.68 32.25
C ASP A 44 22.72 8.70 31.08
N GLN A 45 22.27 7.45 31.23
CA GLN A 45 22.25 6.47 30.14
C GLN A 45 21.22 6.86 29.06
N THR A 46 20.01 7.25 29.43
CA THR A 46 18.93 7.57 28.46
C THR A 46 19.09 8.92 27.77
N VAL A 47 19.68 9.91 28.45
CA VAL A 47 19.90 11.26 27.90
C VAL A 47 21.15 11.30 27.02
N ASN A 48 22.22 10.59 27.41
CA ASN A 48 23.48 10.59 26.67
C ASN A 48 23.61 9.45 25.65
N GLU A 49 22.68 8.49 25.62
CA GLU A 49 22.61 7.52 24.53
C GLU A 49 22.32 8.30 23.23
N SER A 50 23.33 8.34 22.36
CA SER A 50 23.23 8.98 21.06
C SER A 50 22.08 8.32 20.30
N LYS A 51 20.94 9.01 20.21
CA LYS A 51 19.77 8.55 19.47
C LYS A 51 20.25 8.19 18.06
N GLY A 52 20.34 6.89 17.78
CA GLY A 52 20.69 6.40 16.46
C GLY A 52 19.83 7.13 15.44
N LYS A 53 20.46 7.71 14.41
CA LYS A 53 19.74 8.52 13.43
C LYS A 53 18.76 7.62 12.68
N VAL A 54 17.49 7.66 13.07
CA VAL A 54 16.42 6.92 12.40
C VAL A 54 16.26 7.49 10.99
N ILE A 55 16.77 6.77 10.00
CA ILE A 55 16.59 7.09 8.59
C ILE A 55 15.24 6.53 8.14
N ASN A 56 14.35 7.42 7.70
CA ASN A 56 13.07 7.00 7.15
C ASN A 56 13.28 6.36 5.77
N LEU A 57 13.05 5.04 5.67
CA LEU A 57 13.33 4.24 4.47
C LEU A 57 12.52 4.69 3.25
N SER A 58 11.33 5.27 3.48
CA SER A 58 10.41 5.77 2.44
C SER A 58 11.06 6.78 1.49
N ARG A 59 12.01 7.59 1.97
CA ARG A 59 12.65 8.63 1.14
C ARG A 59 13.53 8.06 0.04
N ARG A 60 14.12 6.87 0.23
CA ARG A 60 14.96 6.23 -0.80
C ARG A 60 14.11 5.45 -1.79
N VAL A 61 13.03 4.80 -1.35
CA VAL A 61 12.19 3.95 -2.20
C VAL A 61 11.58 4.73 -3.39
N TYR A 62 11.18 5.99 -3.20
CA TYR A 62 10.65 6.82 -4.29
C TYR A 62 11.67 7.07 -5.43
N LEU A 63 12.96 7.22 -5.10
CA LEU A 63 14.01 7.43 -6.10
C LEU A 63 14.24 6.17 -6.94
N TRP A 64 14.18 5.00 -6.32
CA TRP A 64 14.34 3.71 -7.01
C TRP A 64 13.09 3.30 -7.80
N SER A 65 11.91 3.72 -7.35
CA SER A 65 10.64 3.44 -8.03
C SER A 65 10.56 4.05 -9.43
N SER A 66 11.02 5.30 -9.61
CA SER A 66 11.02 5.94 -10.94
C SER A 66 11.94 5.23 -11.94
N VAL A 67 13.08 4.71 -11.49
CA VAL A 67 14.03 4.00 -12.35
C VAL A 67 13.46 2.66 -12.83
N ALA A 68 12.75 1.94 -11.96
CA ALA A 68 12.12 0.67 -12.30
C ALA A 68 11.06 0.82 -13.41
N VAL A 69 10.25 1.89 -13.36
CA VAL A 69 9.22 2.16 -14.39
C VAL A 69 9.85 2.42 -15.75
N ILE A 70 10.90 3.26 -15.80
CA ILE A 70 11.60 3.57 -17.05
C ILE A 70 12.29 2.32 -17.62
N ALA A 71 12.91 1.51 -16.77
CA ALA A 71 13.55 0.26 -17.17
C ALA A 71 12.53 -0.76 -17.71
N LEU A 72 11.33 -0.85 -17.13
CA LEU A 72 10.26 -1.72 -17.61
C LEU A 72 9.75 -1.27 -18.99
N LEU A 73 9.49 0.03 -19.18
CA LEU A 73 9.06 0.57 -20.47
C LEU A 73 10.12 0.34 -21.55
N LEU A 74 11.40 0.59 -21.25
CA LEU A 74 12.49 0.28 -22.16
C LEU A 74 12.59 -1.23 -22.43
N GLY A 75 12.50 -2.06 -21.40
CA GLY A 75 12.50 -3.52 -21.54
C GLY A 75 11.40 -4.02 -22.47
N PHE A 76 10.19 -3.45 -22.35
CA PHE A 76 9.04 -3.77 -23.20
C PHE A 76 9.25 -3.34 -24.67
N THR A 77 9.97 -2.23 -24.91
CA THR A 77 10.27 -1.79 -26.29
C THR A 77 11.23 -2.72 -27.03
N PHE A 78 12.22 -3.30 -26.33
CA PHE A 78 13.19 -4.20 -26.94
C PHE A 78 12.73 -5.67 -26.93
N PHE A 79 11.97 -6.07 -25.91
CA PHE A 79 11.40 -7.40 -25.74
C PHE A 79 9.88 -7.26 -25.76
N ASN A 80 9.29 -7.11 -26.96
CA ASN A 80 7.84 -7.08 -27.10
C ASN A 80 7.32 -8.53 -27.16
N PRO A 81 6.75 -9.10 -26.08
CA PRO A 81 6.19 -10.45 -26.13
C PRO A 81 4.98 -10.55 -27.09
N PHE A 82 4.43 -9.41 -27.52
CA PHE A 82 3.33 -9.33 -28.49
C PHE A 82 3.80 -9.23 -29.96
N LYS A 83 5.09 -9.41 -30.25
CA LYS A 83 5.63 -9.47 -31.63
C LYS A 83 5.50 -10.85 -32.29
N GLY A 84 4.93 -11.85 -31.59
CA GLY A 84 4.61 -13.15 -32.15
C GLY A 84 3.16 -13.18 -32.61
N ASP A 85 2.95 -13.43 -33.91
CA ASP A 85 1.71 -13.72 -34.62
C ASP A 85 0.42 -13.23 -33.95
N ILE A 86 0.03 -12.01 -34.32
CA ILE A 86 -1.37 -11.62 -34.33
C ILE A 86 -2.08 -12.63 -35.25
N LEU A 87 -2.82 -13.55 -34.63
CA LEU A 87 -3.93 -14.28 -35.21
C LEU A 87 -3.57 -15.09 -36.47
N THR A 88 -3.02 -16.29 -36.28
CA THR A 88 -3.23 -17.33 -37.30
C THR A 88 -4.73 -17.65 -37.34
N PRO A 89 -5.44 -17.42 -38.46
CA PRO A 89 -6.90 -17.56 -38.55
C PRO A 89 -7.38 -19.01 -38.38
N GLU A 90 -6.46 -19.96 -38.22
CA GLU A 90 -6.75 -21.37 -38.10
C GLU A 90 -7.18 -21.80 -36.69
N ARG A 91 -7.00 -20.96 -35.66
CA ARG A 91 -7.20 -21.41 -34.26
C ARG A 91 -8.29 -20.72 -33.45
N ASP A 92 -8.76 -19.54 -33.82
CA ASP A 92 -9.75 -18.82 -33.01
C ASP A 92 -10.89 -18.24 -33.86
N ILE A 93 -11.65 -19.14 -34.51
CA ILE A 93 -12.96 -18.82 -35.10
C ILE A 93 -13.89 -18.17 -34.07
N LEU A 94 -13.75 -18.53 -32.78
CA LEU A 94 -14.52 -18.01 -31.65
C LEU A 94 -14.09 -16.62 -31.19
N ILE A 95 -12.86 -16.17 -31.47
CA ILE A 95 -12.43 -14.80 -31.15
C ILE A 95 -12.67 -13.88 -32.35
N ALA A 96 -12.48 -14.39 -33.57
CA ALA A 96 -12.82 -13.65 -34.78
C ALA A 96 -14.30 -13.23 -34.79
N THR A 97 -15.22 -14.12 -34.41
CA THR A 97 -16.66 -13.78 -34.26
C THR A 97 -16.97 -12.76 -33.15
N VAL A 98 -16.06 -12.54 -32.19
CA VAL A 98 -16.21 -11.51 -31.14
C VAL A 98 -15.61 -10.17 -31.57
N MET A 99 -14.77 -10.16 -32.61
CA MET A 99 -14.07 -8.96 -33.11
C MET A 99 -14.61 -8.45 -34.44
N VAL A 100 -15.62 -9.11 -35.03
CA VAL A 100 -16.42 -8.51 -36.08
C VAL A 100 -17.25 -7.40 -35.42
N ASP A 101 -17.15 -6.19 -35.95
CA ASP A 101 -17.91 -5.05 -35.45
C ASP A 101 -19.41 -5.31 -35.69
N ASP A 102 -20.26 -4.99 -34.71
CA ASP A 102 -21.71 -5.25 -34.78
C ASP A 102 -22.34 -4.63 -36.06
N ASP A 103 -21.80 -3.50 -36.52
CA ASP A 103 -22.23 -2.82 -37.76
C ASP A 103 -22.04 -3.69 -39.03
N GLU A 104 -20.98 -4.53 -39.10
CA GLU A 104 -20.76 -5.45 -40.22
C GLU A 104 -21.70 -6.66 -40.16
N VAL A 105 -22.13 -7.06 -38.96
CA VAL A 105 -23.10 -8.14 -38.78
C VAL A 105 -24.49 -7.68 -39.20
N ASP A 106 -24.86 -6.45 -38.83
CA ASP A 106 -26.15 -5.86 -39.18
C ASP A 106 -26.30 -5.71 -40.71
N ASP A 107 -25.26 -5.24 -41.41
CA ASP A 107 -25.28 -5.12 -42.88
C ASP A 107 -25.45 -6.50 -43.58
N LEU A 108 -24.78 -7.55 -43.09
CA LEU A 108 -24.92 -8.91 -43.63
C LEU A 108 -26.30 -9.52 -43.34
N LEU A 109 -26.87 -9.20 -42.17
CA LEU A 109 -28.19 -9.69 -41.76
C LEU A 109 -29.30 -8.99 -42.55
N ASP A 110 -29.17 -7.70 -42.81
CA ASP A 110 -30.07 -6.93 -43.67
C ASP A 110 -30.00 -7.39 -45.14
N GLU A 111 -28.81 -7.72 -45.66
CA GLU A 111 -28.66 -8.29 -47.01
C GLU A 111 -29.29 -9.69 -47.10
N PHE A 112 -29.06 -10.57 -46.13
CA PHE A 112 -29.68 -11.91 -46.09
C PHE A 112 -31.21 -11.86 -45.95
N VAL A 113 -31.74 -10.98 -45.09
CA VAL A 113 -33.19 -10.81 -44.93
C VAL A 113 -33.82 -10.24 -46.20
N ASN A 114 -33.17 -9.29 -46.88
CA ASN A 114 -33.69 -8.73 -48.11
C ASN A 114 -33.60 -9.68 -49.30
N ASP A 115 -32.49 -10.43 -49.44
CA ASP A 115 -32.29 -11.29 -50.60
C ASP A 115 -32.99 -12.63 -50.43
N GLU A 116 -32.90 -13.28 -49.27
CA GLU A 116 -33.41 -14.65 -49.11
C GLU A 116 -34.86 -14.68 -48.59
N LEU A 117 -35.21 -13.84 -47.60
CA LEU A 117 -36.56 -13.87 -47.02
C LEU A 117 -37.60 -13.04 -47.79
N LEU A 118 -37.20 -11.92 -48.42
CA LEU A 118 -38.14 -11.08 -49.16
C LEU A 118 -38.27 -11.44 -50.64
N THR A 119 -37.33 -12.17 -51.23
CA THR A 119 -37.46 -12.60 -52.65
C THR A 119 -38.07 -14.00 -52.80
N GLU A 120 -37.82 -14.92 -51.87
CA GLU A 120 -38.24 -16.33 -52.05
C GLU A 120 -39.73 -16.56 -51.73
N GLU A 121 -40.31 -15.85 -50.75
CA GLU A 121 -41.71 -16.07 -50.33
C GLU A 121 -42.72 -15.06 -50.93
N VAL A 122 -42.28 -13.93 -51.49
CA VAL A 122 -43.19 -12.90 -52.07
C VAL A 122 -43.35 -13.03 -53.59
N PHE A 123 -42.48 -13.75 -54.30
CA PHE A 123 -42.54 -13.88 -55.77
C PHE A 123 -42.84 -15.29 -56.31
N THR A 124 -43.27 -16.22 -55.46
CA THR A 124 -43.86 -17.49 -55.90
C THR A 124 -45.39 -17.47 -55.76
N GLU A 125 -46.05 -16.72 -56.66
CA GLU A 125 -47.42 -17.03 -57.13
C GLU A 125 -47.33 -17.72 -58.50
#